data_AF-A0A161MMJ2-F1
#
_entry.id   AF-A0A161MMJ2-F1
#
_cell.length_a   1.000
_cell.length_b   1.000
_cell.length_c   1.000
_cell.angle_alpha   90.00
_cell.angle_beta   90.00
_cell.angle_gamma   90.00
#
_symmetry.space_group_name_H-M   'P 1'
#
loop_
_entity.id
_entity.type
_entity.pdbx_description
1 polymer ?
#
loop_
_entity_poly.entity_id
_entity_poly.type
_entity_poly.pdbx_seq_one_letter_code
_entity_poly.pdbx_strand_id
1 'polypeptide(L)'
;EDRKRKRSLSPSPYKSRQQSPSRQVKEEEPEIKDSDVTLSWYDSDLNLMIDKDTLYTATPMTQGGFGFIWAGARGTYAYTEGKLCFQVKLVENCNVSHLENEPNPNVLRIGWSTFDTSMQLGEEPLSFGYGGTGKISVDCQFTNYGKPFGEGDVVTTYLEFTETDFIISYSVNGEYLNVAWQLPKDELQGKALAPHMLSKNVKFAVNFGQTDPWGEIQQDFTFVKNFPVEKAVAGPKRPEKRSDCEMIMMCGLPACGKTTWANNYAKEHPEKRYNIIGTNALIDKMKVMGLPRKANYSGRWDILIDKCTKCLNKLMDIGAHRRRNFILDQTNVYPAAQRRKMRNFEGFHQEGCRNSTYR
;
A
#
# COMPACT_ATOMS: atom_id res chain seq x y z
N GLU A 1 7.88 -69.44 -28.77
CA GLU A 1 7.87 -68.16 -29.53
C GLU A 1 7.90 -66.99 -28.55
N ASP A 2 9.10 -66.46 -28.29
CA ASP A 2 9.34 -65.29 -27.44
C ASP A 2 8.97 -64.00 -28.17
N ARG A 3 7.87 -63.33 -27.78
CA ARG A 3 7.57 -61.95 -28.23
C ARG A 3 7.99 -60.93 -27.19
N LYS A 4 9.28 -60.57 -27.21
CA LYS A 4 9.82 -59.34 -26.61
C LYS A 4 9.16 -58.11 -27.25
N ARG A 5 8.26 -57.42 -26.54
CA ARG A 5 7.76 -56.09 -26.91
C ARG A 5 8.91 -55.07 -26.79
N LYS A 6 9.54 -54.71 -27.92
CA LYS A 6 10.44 -53.55 -28.02
C LYS A 6 9.63 -52.27 -27.77
N ARG A 7 9.96 -51.52 -26.71
CA ARG A 7 9.51 -50.13 -26.53
C ARG A 7 10.15 -49.28 -27.63
N SER A 8 9.34 -48.79 -28.56
CA SER A 8 9.75 -47.78 -29.54
C SER A 8 9.96 -46.45 -28.81
N LEU A 9 11.19 -45.94 -28.82
CA LEU A 9 11.51 -44.57 -28.41
C LEU A 9 10.93 -43.60 -29.43
N SER A 10 9.91 -42.85 -29.04
CA SER A 10 9.39 -41.73 -29.83
C SER A 10 10.45 -40.63 -29.94
N PRO A 11 10.82 -40.15 -31.14
CA PRO A 11 11.75 -39.05 -31.29
C PRO A 11 11.15 -37.77 -30.69
N SER A 12 11.83 -37.16 -29.71
CA SER A 12 11.53 -35.82 -29.22
C SER A 12 11.80 -34.81 -30.34
N PRO A 13 10.80 -34.05 -30.83
CA PRO A 13 11.08 -32.95 -31.72
C PRO A 13 11.58 -31.78 -30.88
N TYR A 14 12.91 -31.61 -30.82
CA TYR A 14 13.54 -30.32 -30.57
C TYR A 14 13.17 -29.37 -31.73
N LYS A 15 11.92 -28.92 -31.78
CA LYS A 15 11.56 -27.73 -32.55
C LYS A 15 12.17 -26.55 -31.82
N SER A 16 13.06 -25.83 -32.50
CA SER A 16 13.48 -24.48 -32.13
C SER A 16 12.24 -23.68 -31.74
N ARG A 17 12.03 -23.48 -30.44
CA ARG A 17 10.89 -22.71 -29.95
C ARG A 17 11.10 -21.28 -30.40
N GLN A 18 10.26 -20.84 -31.35
CA GLN A 18 10.14 -19.43 -31.71
C GLN A 18 9.99 -18.63 -30.41
N GLN A 19 10.92 -17.70 -30.17
CA GLN A 19 10.74 -16.68 -29.15
C GLN A 19 9.47 -15.92 -29.52
N SER A 20 8.46 -15.98 -28.65
CA SER A 20 7.31 -15.09 -28.73
C SER A 20 7.86 -13.65 -28.79
N PRO A 21 7.37 -12.78 -29.68
CA PRO A 21 7.84 -11.40 -29.74
C PRO A 21 7.70 -10.74 -28.36
N SER A 22 8.74 -10.01 -27.95
CA SER A 22 8.77 -9.25 -26.70
C SER A 22 7.55 -8.35 -26.62
N ARG A 23 6.73 -8.49 -25.58
CA ARG A 23 5.53 -7.66 -25.45
C ARG A 23 5.94 -6.38 -24.74
N GLN A 24 6.06 -5.28 -25.49
CA GLN A 24 6.27 -3.97 -24.88
C GLN A 24 5.07 -3.66 -23.97
N VAL A 25 5.27 -3.74 -22.66
CA VAL A 25 4.27 -3.35 -21.66
C VAL A 25 4.31 -1.84 -21.56
N LYS A 26 3.19 -1.18 -21.85
CA LYS A 26 3.08 0.27 -21.72
C LYS A 26 3.21 0.65 -20.24
N GLU A 27 4.12 1.55 -19.90
CA GLU A 27 4.24 2.07 -18.54
C GLU A 27 3.11 3.08 -18.27
N GLU A 28 2.47 2.96 -17.10
CA GLU A 28 1.39 3.86 -16.67
C GLU A 28 1.88 4.79 -15.56
N GLU A 29 2.80 5.68 -15.94
CA GLU A 29 3.51 6.54 -15.00
C GLU A 29 3.12 8.00 -15.22
N PRO A 30 2.52 8.67 -14.20
CA PRO A 30 2.19 10.08 -14.31
C PRO A 30 3.47 10.93 -14.31
N GLU A 31 3.36 12.11 -14.91
CA GLU A 31 4.36 13.17 -14.77
C GLU A 31 4.20 13.80 -13.38
N ILE A 32 5.27 13.77 -12.59
CA ILE A 32 5.30 14.33 -11.24
C ILE A 32 6.58 15.16 -11.17
N LYS A 33 6.44 16.46 -10.88
CA LYS A 33 7.60 17.32 -10.66
C LYS A 33 8.10 17.12 -9.25
N ASP A 34 9.40 17.30 -9.05
CA ASP A 34 9.99 17.14 -7.73
C ASP A 34 9.33 18.05 -6.69
N SER A 35 8.93 19.27 -7.05
CA SER A 35 8.26 20.22 -6.14
C SER A 35 6.78 19.91 -5.84
N ASP A 36 6.19 18.87 -6.43
CA ASP A 36 4.76 18.61 -6.30
C ASP A 36 4.44 17.98 -4.93
N VAL A 37 3.62 18.68 -4.13
CA VAL A 37 3.06 18.19 -2.87
C VAL A 37 1.72 17.52 -3.14
N THR A 38 1.73 16.20 -3.36
CA THR A 38 0.57 15.40 -3.80
C THR A 38 0.48 14.08 -3.04
N LEU A 39 -0.53 13.26 -3.35
CA LEU A 39 -0.47 11.83 -3.01
C LEU A 39 0.71 11.20 -3.74
N SER A 40 1.49 10.40 -3.04
CA SER A 40 2.64 9.73 -3.62
C SER A 40 2.18 8.58 -4.51
N TRP A 41 2.46 8.72 -5.81
CA TRP A 41 2.26 7.63 -6.76
C TRP A 41 3.18 6.43 -6.47
N TYR A 42 4.34 6.63 -5.84
CA TYR A 42 5.26 5.53 -5.55
C TYR A 42 5.01 4.92 -4.15
N ASP A 43 4.77 5.78 -3.16
CA ASP A 43 4.55 5.40 -1.76
C ASP A 43 3.05 5.25 -1.45
N SER A 44 2.44 4.31 -2.17
CA SER A 44 1.01 3.99 -2.10
C SER A 44 0.76 2.52 -2.44
N ASP A 45 -0.32 1.96 -1.91
CA ASP A 45 -0.75 0.60 -2.22
C ASP A 45 -1.22 0.45 -3.68
N LEU A 46 -0.89 -0.68 -4.31
CA LEU A 46 -1.30 -0.97 -5.70
C LEU A 46 -2.82 -1.08 -5.89
N ASN A 47 -3.57 -1.43 -4.83
CA ASN A 47 -5.04 -1.46 -4.83
C ASN A 47 -5.67 -0.08 -4.54
N LEU A 48 -4.88 0.99 -4.42
CA LEU A 48 -5.39 2.36 -4.38
C LEU A 48 -5.29 3.00 -5.76
N MET A 49 -6.42 3.35 -6.36
CA MET A 49 -6.47 4.05 -7.64
C MET A 49 -6.39 5.55 -7.37
N ILE A 50 -5.20 6.12 -7.54
CA ILE A 50 -4.98 7.57 -7.47
C ILE A 50 -5.29 8.17 -8.85
N ASP A 51 -6.00 9.29 -8.86
CA ASP A 51 -6.21 10.11 -10.07
C ASP A 51 -4.85 10.56 -10.64
N LYS A 52 -4.59 10.17 -11.89
CA LYS A 52 -3.29 10.40 -12.55
C LYS A 52 -3.11 11.83 -13.05
N ASP A 53 -4.19 12.57 -13.22
CA ASP A 53 -4.15 13.93 -13.74
C ASP A 53 -3.91 14.92 -12.61
N THR A 54 -4.57 14.71 -11.46
CA THR A 54 -4.51 15.65 -10.33
C THR A 54 -3.67 15.16 -9.16
N LEU A 55 -3.60 13.84 -8.91
CA LEU A 55 -2.92 13.23 -7.76
C LEU A 55 -3.47 13.68 -6.38
N TYR A 56 -4.68 14.25 -6.34
CA TYR A 56 -5.33 14.72 -5.10
C TYR A 56 -6.58 13.91 -4.74
N THR A 57 -6.99 12.94 -5.57
CA THR A 57 -8.12 12.06 -5.27
C THR A 57 -7.72 10.60 -5.42
N ALA A 58 -8.30 9.74 -4.59
CA ALA A 58 -8.04 8.31 -4.65
C ALA A 58 -9.25 7.47 -4.22
N THR A 59 -9.38 6.30 -4.87
CA THR A 59 -10.43 5.32 -4.59
C THR A 59 -9.80 3.94 -4.46
N PRO A 60 -10.01 3.20 -3.35
CA PRO A 60 -9.55 1.82 -3.26
C PRO A 60 -10.33 0.94 -4.23
N MET A 61 -9.71 -0.13 -4.72
CA MET A 61 -10.44 -1.21 -5.36
C MET A 61 -11.39 -1.85 -4.36
N THR A 62 -12.63 -2.12 -4.77
CA THR A 62 -13.67 -2.64 -3.86
C THR A 62 -14.27 -3.97 -4.34
N GLN A 63 -14.02 -4.34 -5.59
CA GLN A 63 -14.63 -5.51 -6.22
C GLN A 63 -14.11 -6.82 -5.63
N GLY A 64 -15.03 -7.75 -5.34
CA GLY A 64 -14.69 -9.08 -4.84
C GLY A 64 -13.88 -9.04 -3.54
N GLY A 65 -12.71 -9.67 -3.55
CA GLY A 65 -11.81 -9.72 -2.38
C GLY A 65 -11.24 -8.36 -1.96
N PHE A 66 -11.17 -7.39 -2.87
CA PHE A 66 -10.62 -6.07 -2.56
C PHE A 66 -11.48 -5.30 -1.56
N GLY A 67 -12.78 -5.58 -1.47
CA GLY A 67 -13.65 -4.98 -0.47
C GLY A 67 -13.24 -5.27 0.98
N PHE A 68 -12.38 -6.27 1.22
CA PHE A 68 -11.84 -6.57 2.55
C PHE A 68 -10.47 -5.95 2.81
N ILE A 69 -9.78 -5.42 1.79
CA ILE A 69 -8.38 -5.01 1.84
C ILE A 69 -8.29 -3.50 2.00
N TRP A 70 -7.50 -3.05 2.98
CA TRP A 70 -7.16 -1.63 3.13
C TRP A 70 -6.15 -1.17 2.07
N ALA A 71 -6.23 0.10 1.66
CA ALA A 71 -5.31 0.69 0.70
C ALA A 71 -4.86 2.07 1.19
N GLY A 72 -3.55 2.25 1.36
CA GLY A 72 -2.95 3.49 1.85
C GLY A 72 -2.16 4.27 0.81
N ALA A 73 -1.94 5.55 1.10
CA ALA A 73 -0.97 6.40 0.43
C ALA A 73 -0.43 7.45 1.40
N ARG A 74 0.86 7.76 1.26
CA ARG A 74 1.48 8.92 1.90
C ARG A 74 1.57 10.11 0.95
N GLY A 75 1.75 11.30 1.49
CA GLY A 75 2.16 12.49 0.74
C GLY A 75 3.58 12.34 0.18
N THR A 76 3.92 13.15 -0.82
CA THR A 76 5.27 13.18 -1.40
C THR A 76 6.34 13.76 -0.48
N TYR A 77 5.96 14.43 0.61
CA TYR A 77 6.84 15.12 1.55
C TYR A 77 6.48 14.86 3.01
N ALA A 78 7.50 14.91 3.86
CA ALA A 78 7.40 14.83 5.31
C ALA A 78 8.06 16.03 5.99
N TYR A 79 7.69 16.30 7.24
CA TYR A 79 8.05 17.53 7.94
C TYR A 79 8.62 17.25 9.33
N THR A 80 9.52 18.12 9.78
CA THR A 80 10.19 18.08 11.09
C THR A 80 10.01 19.36 11.90
N GLU A 81 9.41 20.39 11.30
CA GLU A 81 9.20 21.71 11.91
C GLU A 81 7.93 22.38 11.39
N GLY A 82 7.50 23.44 12.07
CA GLY A 82 6.36 24.28 11.69
C GLY A 82 5.02 23.87 12.32
N LYS A 83 3.99 24.65 11.98
CA LYS A 83 2.58 24.40 12.29
C LYS A 83 1.85 24.13 10.98
N LEU A 84 1.61 22.86 10.71
CA LEU A 84 1.23 22.37 9.39
C LEU A 84 -0.13 21.69 9.41
N CYS A 85 -0.86 21.81 8.32
CA CYS A 85 -2.13 21.10 8.16
C CYS A 85 -2.37 20.62 6.72
N PHE A 86 -3.29 19.67 6.60
CA PHE A 86 -3.94 19.32 5.35
C PHE A 86 -5.38 18.87 5.63
N GLN A 87 -6.22 18.89 4.60
CA GLN A 87 -7.60 18.47 4.70
C GLN A 87 -7.87 17.25 3.85
N VAL A 88 -8.73 16.37 4.34
CA VAL A 88 -9.21 15.21 3.59
C VAL A 88 -10.72 15.21 3.63
N LYS A 89 -11.34 15.16 2.44
CA LYS A 89 -12.78 15.00 2.28
C LYS A 89 -13.10 13.55 2.01
N LEU A 90 -14.05 13.01 2.76
CA LEU A 90 -14.64 11.71 2.49
C LEU A 90 -15.68 11.90 1.38
N VAL A 91 -15.33 11.52 0.15
CA VAL A 91 -16.13 11.88 -1.03
C VAL A 91 -17.31 10.93 -1.23
N GLU A 92 -17.08 9.63 -1.08
CA GLU A 92 -18.09 8.61 -1.38
C GLU A 92 -17.76 7.31 -0.65
N ASN A 93 -18.76 6.70 -0.01
CA ASN A 93 -18.71 5.32 0.42
C ASN A 93 -18.98 4.40 -0.78
N CYS A 94 -17.94 3.70 -1.24
CA CYS A 94 -18.09 2.79 -2.37
C CYS A 94 -19.07 1.67 -2.03
N ASN A 95 -19.92 1.30 -3.00
CA ASN A 95 -20.85 0.20 -2.86
C ASN A 95 -20.11 -1.13 -2.69
N VAL A 96 -20.30 -1.75 -1.53
CA VAL A 96 -19.74 -3.06 -1.17
C VAL A 96 -20.79 -3.99 -0.58
N SER A 97 -22.02 -3.88 -1.07
CA SER A 97 -23.16 -4.73 -0.71
C SER A 97 -22.93 -6.23 -0.94
N HIS A 98 -21.91 -6.61 -1.75
CA HIS A 98 -21.48 -7.99 -1.94
C HIS A 98 -20.67 -8.56 -0.77
N LEU A 99 -20.29 -7.75 0.22
CA LEU A 99 -19.58 -8.21 1.41
C LEU A 99 -20.56 -8.74 2.45
N GLU A 100 -20.39 -10.00 2.84
CA GLU A 100 -21.15 -10.60 3.93
C GLU A 100 -20.46 -10.33 5.28
N ASN A 101 -21.23 -9.99 6.31
CA ASN A 101 -20.80 -9.87 7.71
C ASN A 101 -19.59 -8.94 7.91
N GLU A 102 -19.57 -7.80 7.20
CA GLU A 102 -18.54 -6.77 7.38
C GLU A 102 -19.08 -5.64 8.28
N PRO A 103 -18.62 -5.52 9.54
CA PRO A 103 -19.21 -4.57 10.49
C PRO A 103 -18.89 -3.10 10.16
N ASN A 104 -17.69 -2.83 9.65
CA ASN A 104 -17.26 -1.49 9.24
C ASN A 104 -16.74 -1.58 7.79
N PRO A 105 -17.64 -1.64 6.80
CA PRO A 105 -17.27 -1.86 5.41
C PRO A 105 -16.59 -0.65 4.80
N ASN A 106 -16.95 0.56 5.22
CA ASN A 106 -16.41 1.81 4.70
C ASN A 106 -15.74 2.56 5.85
N VAL A 107 -14.42 2.70 5.81
CA VAL A 107 -13.66 3.41 6.83
C VAL A 107 -12.50 4.15 6.19
N LEU A 108 -12.33 5.42 6.54
CA LEU A 108 -11.17 6.22 6.21
C LEU A 108 -10.41 6.55 7.50
N ARG A 109 -9.09 6.46 7.44
CA ARG A 109 -8.16 6.84 8.51
C ARG A 109 -7.15 7.84 7.96
N ILE A 110 -6.94 8.93 8.68
CA ILE A 110 -6.15 10.09 8.23
C ILE A 110 -5.19 10.49 9.34
N GLY A 111 -3.97 10.86 9.00
CA GLY A 111 -3.03 11.41 9.95
C GLY A 111 -1.62 11.48 9.39
N TRP A 112 -0.65 11.09 10.21
CA TRP A 112 0.77 11.32 9.95
C TRP A 112 1.59 10.07 10.24
N SER A 113 2.61 9.82 9.43
CA SER A 113 3.56 8.73 9.72
C SER A 113 4.92 8.94 9.09
N THR A 114 5.94 8.29 9.61
CA THR A 114 7.28 8.23 8.98
C THR A 114 7.29 7.32 7.73
N PHE A 115 8.22 7.57 6.80
CA PHE A 115 8.30 6.85 5.52
C PHE A 115 8.76 5.38 5.60
N ASP A 116 9.23 4.93 6.76
CA ASP A 116 9.68 3.57 7.04
C ASP A 116 8.58 2.66 7.60
N THR A 117 7.44 3.23 8.02
CA THR A 117 6.25 2.47 8.42
C THR A 117 5.57 1.83 7.21
N SER A 118 4.77 0.77 7.41
CA SER A 118 3.90 0.24 6.34
C SER A 118 2.75 1.20 5.99
N MET A 119 2.00 0.86 4.94
CA MET A 119 0.77 1.56 4.54
C MET A 119 -0.37 1.37 5.55
N GLN A 120 -0.24 0.52 6.57
CA GLN A 120 -1.29 0.30 7.57
C GLN A 120 -1.22 1.38 8.67
N LEU A 121 -1.57 2.62 8.32
CA LEU A 121 -1.62 3.78 9.22
C LEU A 121 -2.21 3.43 10.60
N GLY A 122 -1.48 3.69 11.68
CA GLY A 122 -1.92 3.39 13.06
C GLY A 122 -1.55 2.00 13.58
N GLU A 123 -0.96 1.12 12.76
CA GLU A 123 -0.58 -0.25 13.15
C GLU A 123 0.91 -0.42 13.48
N GLU A 124 1.67 0.67 13.50
CA GLU A 124 3.10 0.69 13.83
C GLU A 124 3.44 1.89 14.72
N PRO A 125 4.58 1.86 15.44
CA PRO A 125 5.13 3.05 16.07
C PRO A 125 5.36 4.16 15.04
N LEU A 126 5.22 5.42 15.48
CA LEU A 126 5.37 6.60 14.62
C LEU A 126 4.40 6.65 13.41
N SER A 127 3.26 5.95 13.53
CA SER A 127 2.15 5.99 12.58
C SER A 127 0.88 6.36 13.32
N PHE A 128 0.43 7.61 13.18
CA PHE A 128 -0.64 8.21 13.96
C PHE A 128 -1.86 8.46 13.07
N GLY A 129 -2.96 7.76 13.33
CA GLY A 129 -4.16 7.85 12.48
C GLY A 129 -5.45 8.07 13.26
N TYR A 130 -6.30 8.96 12.78
CA TYR A 130 -7.67 9.17 13.25
C TYR A 130 -8.66 8.58 12.23
N GLY A 131 -9.51 7.67 12.68
CA GLY A 131 -10.45 6.93 11.82
C GLY A 131 -11.90 7.40 11.95
N GLY A 132 -12.68 7.20 10.89
CA GLY A 132 -14.11 7.58 10.79
C GLY A 132 -15.02 7.02 11.88
N THR A 133 -14.56 6.02 12.65
CA THR A 133 -15.28 5.46 13.80
C THR A 133 -15.07 6.23 15.11
N GLY A 134 -14.45 7.42 15.07
CA GLY A 134 -14.19 8.23 16.27
C GLY A 134 -13.07 7.66 17.14
N LYS A 135 -12.01 7.15 16.51
CA LYS A 135 -10.87 6.56 17.22
C LYS A 135 -9.54 7.03 16.65
N ILE A 136 -8.60 7.33 17.53
CA ILE A 136 -7.19 7.50 17.19
C ILE A 136 -6.45 6.18 17.34
N SER A 137 -5.37 6.02 16.59
CA SER A 137 -4.60 4.79 16.54
C SER A 137 -3.11 5.02 16.30
N VAL A 138 -2.30 4.27 17.05
CA VAL A 138 -0.84 4.18 16.95
C VAL A 138 -0.40 2.84 17.52
N ASP A 139 0.59 2.19 16.91
CA ASP A 139 1.15 0.91 17.39
C ASP A 139 0.08 -0.17 17.70
N CYS A 140 -0.89 -0.32 16.79
CA CYS A 140 -2.03 -1.24 16.94
C CYS A 140 -2.95 -0.98 18.15
N GLN A 141 -2.79 0.14 18.85
CA GLN A 141 -3.71 0.59 19.90
C GLN A 141 -4.78 1.49 19.30
N PHE A 142 -6.03 1.29 19.68
CA PHE A 142 -7.17 2.05 19.16
C PHE A 142 -7.99 2.64 20.31
N THR A 143 -7.98 3.95 20.44
CA THR A 143 -8.57 4.68 21.57
C THR A 143 -9.67 5.61 21.08
N ASN A 144 -10.79 5.70 21.82
CA ASN A 144 -11.86 6.65 21.49
C ASN A 144 -11.33 8.09 21.55
N TYR A 145 -11.65 8.87 20.52
CA TYR A 145 -11.22 10.26 20.38
C TYR A 145 -12.17 11.02 19.45
N GLY A 146 -12.44 12.27 19.80
CA GLY A 146 -13.25 13.17 18.99
C GLY A 146 -14.64 12.60 18.71
N LYS A 147 -15.07 12.65 17.44
CA LYS A 147 -16.37 12.17 16.98
C LYS A 147 -16.25 11.27 15.73
N PRO A 148 -17.26 10.48 15.36
CA PRO A 148 -17.29 9.83 14.05
C PRO A 148 -17.34 10.84 12.90
N PHE A 149 -16.89 10.44 11.71
CA PHE A 149 -17.05 11.19 10.46
C PHE A 149 -17.33 10.24 9.30
N GLY A 150 -18.05 10.72 8.29
CA GLY A 150 -18.58 9.92 7.19
C GLY A 150 -18.58 10.67 5.85
N GLU A 151 -19.38 10.17 4.91
CA GLU A 151 -19.49 10.74 3.57
C GLU A 151 -19.92 12.21 3.60
N GLY A 152 -19.20 13.04 2.84
CA GLY A 152 -19.39 14.49 2.80
C GLY A 152 -18.50 15.26 3.78
N ASP A 153 -18.07 14.64 4.88
CA ASP A 153 -17.29 15.32 5.92
C ASP A 153 -15.87 15.65 5.47
N VAL A 154 -15.35 16.76 6.02
CA VAL A 154 -13.97 17.21 5.86
C VAL A 154 -13.25 17.08 7.19
N VAL A 155 -12.13 16.35 7.18
CA VAL A 155 -11.23 16.26 8.32
C VAL A 155 -10.01 17.12 8.04
N THR A 156 -9.75 18.11 8.91
CA THR A 156 -8.45 18.80 8.93
C THR A 156 -7.56 18.08 9.94
N THR A 157 -6.33 17.75 9.55
CA THR A 157 -5.33 17.23 10.48
C THR A 157 -4.20 18.23 10.64
N TYR A 158 -3.76 18.39 11.87
CA TYR A 158 -2.76 19.37 12.29
C TYR A 158 -1.53 18.66 12.84
N LEU A 159 -0.36 19.19 12.52
CA LEU A 159 0.93 18.80 13.05
C LEU A 159 1.70 20.06 13.46
N GLU A 160 1.97 20.20 14.74
CA GLU A 160 2.75 21.30 15.30
C GLU A 160 4.03 20.76 15.91
N PHE A 161 5.15 21.43 15.63
CA PHE A 161 6.43 21.20 16.28
C PHE A 161 6.76 22.38 17.18
N THR A 162 6.86 22.13 18.49
CA THR A 162 7.32 23.11 19.49
C THR A 162 8.83 22.98 19.68
N GLU A 163 9.42 23.64 20.67
CA GLU A 163 10.84 23.43 20.99
C GLU A 163 11.14 21.99 21.42
N THR A 164 10.25 21.37 22.22
CA THR A 164 10.47 20.05 22.82
C THR A 164 9.61 18.95 22.22
N ASP A 165 8.42 19.27 21.71
CA ASP A 165 7.37 18.31 21.40
C ASP A 165 6.93 18.39 19.94
N PHE A 166 6.27 17.33 19.48
CA PHE A 166 5.35 17.39 18.35
C PHE A 166 3.93 17.08 18.82
N ILE A 167 2.96 17.79 18.26
CA ILE A 167 1.56 17.78 18.66
C ILE A 167 0.72 17.47 17.44
N ILE A 168 -0.15 16.45 17.54
CA ILE A 168 -1.10 16.08 16.49
C ILE A 168 -2.51 16.30 17.01
N SER A 169 -3.33 16.97 16.22
CA SER A 169 -4.74 17.21 16.51
C SER A 169 -5.59 17.22 15.24
N TYR A 170 -6.91 17.28 15.41
CA TYR A 170 -7.86 17.16 14.30
C TYR A 170 -9.05 18.13 14.45
N SER A 171 -9.63 18.50 13.31
CA SER A 171 -10.97 19.09 13.22
C SER A 171 -11.84 18.26 12.29
N VAL A 172 -13.15 18.22 12.54
CA VAL A 172 -14.15 17.63 11.62
C VAL A 172 -15.19 18.70 11.30
N ASN A 173 -15.28 19.07 10.03
CA ASN A 173 -16.13 20.15 9.51
C ASN A 173 -15.88 21.49 10.25
N GLY A 174 -14.60 21.85 10.45
CA GLY A 174 -14.18 23.05 11.16
C GLY A 174 -14.19 22.94 12.69
N GLU A 175 -14.96 22.02 13.27
CA GLU A 175 -14.99 21.82 14.72
C GLU A 175 -13.71 21.13 15.22
N TYR A 176 -12.95 21.82 16.08
CA TYR A 176 -11.73 21.30 16.70
C TYR A 176 -12.03 20.26 17.80
N LEU A 177 -11.30 19.14 17.78
CA LEU A 177 -11.61 17.95 18.61
C LEU A 177 -10.70 17.78 19.84
N ASN A 178 -9.76 18.70 20.09
CA ASN A 178 -8.66 18.64 21.07
C ASN A 178 -7.41 17.89 20.58
N VAL A 179 -6.33 17.94 21.37
CA VAL A 179 -5.07 17.25 21.11
C VAL A 179 -5.26 15.74 21.15
N ALA A 180 -4.80 15.05 20.11
CA ALA A 180 -4.79 13.59 20.05
C ALA A 180 -3.49 13.01 20.64
N TRP A 181 -2.35 13.63 20.29
CA TRP A 181 -1.04 13.27 20.83
C TRP A 181 -0.19 14.51 21.05
N GLN A 182 0.59 14.48 22.12
CA GLN A 182 1.68 15.40 22.39
C GLN A 182 2.84 14.55 22.93
N LEU A 183 3.91 14.48 22.15
CA LEU A 183 5.04 13.58 22.42
C LEU A 183 6.36 14.33 22.23
N PRO A 184 7.42 13.98 22.98
CA PRO A 184 8.74 14.58 22.79
C PRO A 184 9.26 14.35 21.36
N LYS A 185 9.92 15.35 20.77
CA LYS A 185 10.56 15.24 19.45
C LYS A 185 11.59 14.12 19.37
N ASP A 186 12.25 13.81 20.49
CA ASP A 186 13.23 12.74 20.57
C ASP A 186 12.64 11.36 20.23
N GLU A 187 11.33 11.16 20.42
CA GLU A 187 10.66 9.92 20.01
C GLU A 187 10.68 9.71 18.49
N LEU A 188 10.77 10.78 17.69
CA LEU A 188 10.88 10.68 16.24
C LEU A 188 12.26 10.19 15.80
N GLN A 189 13.28 10.25 16.67
CA GLN A 189 14.66 9.85 16.33
C GLN A 189 15.17 10.53 15.06
N GLY A 190 14.84 11.83 14.89
CA GLY A 190 15.18 12.61 13.70
C GLY A 190 14.36 12.32 12.44
N LYS A 191 13.35 11.44 12.51
CA LYS A 191 12.47 11.13 11.38
C LYS A 191 11.42 12.22 11.18
N ALA A 192 11.01 12.40 9.93
CA ALA A 192 9.98 13.34 9.52
C ALA A 192 8.61 12.65 9.40
N LEU A 193 7.54 13.41 9.63
CA LEU A 193 6.16 12.93 9.54
C LEU A 193 5.50 13.36 8.22
N ALA A 194 5.05 12.40 7.43
CA ALA A 194 4.33 12.62 6.17
C ALA A 194 2.81 12.55 6.38
N PRO A 195 2.01 13.33 5.65
CA PRO A 195 0.58 13.07 5.50
C PRO A 195 0.32 11.62 5.09
N HIS A 196 -0.63 10.95 5.72
CA HIS A 196 -0.96 9.56 5.44
C HIS A 196 -2.49 9.36 5.47
N MET A 197 -3.00 8.71 4.42
CA MET A 197 -4.39 8.29 4.31
C MET A 197 -4.43 6.78 4.13
N LEU A 198 -5.34 6.12 4.84
CA LEU A 198 -5.62 4.70 4.73
C LEU A 198 -7.13 4.50 4.55
N SER A 199 -7.52 3.93 3.41
CA SER A 199 -8.91 3.78 3.02
C SER A 199 -9.32 2.32 2.94
N LYS A 200 -10.54 2.04 3.40
CA LYS A 200 -11.28 0.82 3.11
C LYS A 200 -12.61 1.21 2.48
N ASN A 201 -12.75 0.91 1.19
CA ASN A 201 -13.96 1.17 0.41
C ASN A 201 -14.45 2.63 0.45
N VAL A 202 -13.54 3.60 0.61
CA VAL A 202 -13.89 5.02 0.66
C VAL A 202 -13.10 5.78 -0.40
N LYS A 203 -13.81 6.48 -1.27
CA LYS A 203 -13.19 7.49 -2.13
C LYS A 203 -12.92 8.74 -1.30
N PHE A 204 -11.73 9.30 -1.44
CA PHE A 204 -11.35 10.52 -0.74
C PHE A 204 -10.66 11.51 -1.66
N ALA A 205 -10.71 12.78 -1.26
CA ALA A 205 -9.98 13.88 -1.87
C ALA A 205 -9.12 14.56 -0.80
N VAL A 206 -7.94 15.04 -1.17
CA VAL A 206 -6.99 15.68 -0.26
C VAL A 206 -6.71 17.11 -0.73
N ASN A 207 -6.82 18.07 0.19
CA ASN A 207 -6.32 19.42 0.02
C ASN A 207 -5.02 19.58 0.82
N PHE A 208 -3.90 19.57 0.11
CA PHE A 208 -2.59 19.88 0.67
C PHE A 208 -2.31 21.39 0.68
N GLY A 209 -3.22 22.22 0.16
CA GLY A 209 -3.07 23.67 -0.04
C GLY A 209 -3.14 24.07 -1.51
N GLN A 210 -3.49 23.15 -2.41
CA GLN A 210 -3.61 23.45 -3.85
C GLN A 210 -4.93 24.16 -4.21
N THR A 211 -5.91 24.14 -3.31
CA THR A 211 -7.16 24.91 -3.42
C THR A 211 -7.40 25.67 -2.13
N ASP A 212 -8.37 26.58 -2.14
CA ASP A 212 -8.87 27.21 -0.92
C ASP A 212 -9.30 26.15 0.12
N PRO A 213 -9.20 26.47 1.42
CA PRO A 213 -9.62 25.55 2.48
C PRO A 213 -11.10 25.16 2.34
N TRP A 214 -11.42 23.89 2.60
CA TRP A 214 -12.80 23.37 2.56
C TRP A 214 -13.58 23.59 3.87
N GLY A 215 -13.10 24.49 4.71
CA GLY A 215 -13.62 24.79 6.04
C GLY A 215 -12.60 25.58 6.84
N GLU A 216 -13.00 26.07 8.01
CA GLU A 216 -12.11 26.81 8.91
C GLU A 216 -10.93 25.93 9.36
N ILE A 217 -9.77 26.56 9.47
CA ILE A 217 -8.55 25.96 10.00
C ILE A 217 -8.12 26.71 11.25
N GLN A 218 -7.40 26.04 12.16
CA GLN A 218 -6.84 26.70 13.33
C GLN A 218 -5.87 27.82 12.95
N GLN A 219 -5.85 28.87 13.76
CA GLN A 219 -4.97 30.03 13.56
C GLN A 219 -3.50 29.60 13.52
N ASP A 220 -2.70 30.28 12.71
CA ASP A 220 -1.25 30.05 12.52
C ASP A 220 -0.85 28.72 11.87
N PHE A 221 -1.80 27.86 11.51
CA PHE A 221 -1.51 26.67 10.72
C PHE A 221 -1.41 26.98 9.24
N THR A 222 -0.37 26.44 8.62
CA THR A 222 -0.10 26.59 7.19
C THR A 222 -0.32 25.25 6.49
N PHE A 223 -0.93 25.28 5.31
CA PHE A 223 -1.06 24.08 4.50
C PHE A 223 0.31 23.52 4.10
N VAL A 224 0.46 22.20 4.15
CA VAL A 224 1.74 21.51 3.87
C VAL A 224 2.36 21.88 2.52
N LYS A 225 1.55 22.18 1.49
CA LYS A 225 2.03 22.63 0.17
C LYS A 225 2.73 23.98 0.19
N ASN A 226 2.38 24.83 1.16
CA ASN A 226 2.94 26.17 1.29
C ASN A 226 4.21 26.18 2.17
N PHE A 227 4.58 25.04 2.75
CA PHE A 227 5.85 24.89 3.44
C PHE A 227 7.00 24.83 2.42
N PRO A 228 8.15 25.51 2.67
CA PRO A 228 9.28 25.48 1.75
C PRO A 228 9.78 24.05 1.49
N VAL A 229 9.73 23.62 0.23
CA VAL A 229 10.04 22.23 -0.18
C VAL A 229 11.48 21.86 0.15
N GLU A 230 12.41 22.83 0.12
CA GLU A 230 13.82 22.64 0.42
C GLU A 230 14.08 22.28 1.89
N LYS A 231 13.13 22.63 2.78
CA LYS A 231 13.15 22.29 4.20
C LYS A 231 12.37 21.03 4.51
N ALA A 232 11.56 20.54 3.57
CA ALA A 232 10.79 19.31 3.71
C ALA A 232 11.67 18.09 3.38
N VAL A 233 11.33 16.96 3.98
CA VAL A 233 11.99 15.69 3.67
C VAL A 233 11.26 15.03 2.51
N ALA A 234 11.93 14.93 1.36
CA ALA A 234 11.38 14.29 0.17
C ALA A 234 11.09 12.81 0.44
N GLY A 235 9.93 12.37 -0.03
CA GLY A 235 9.50 10.99 0.07
C GLY A 235 10.18 10.08 -0.95
N PRO A 236 9.78 8.80 -0.92
CA PRO A 236 10.34 7.76 -1.78
C PRO A 236 10.13 8.04 -3.26
N LYS A 237 11.21 8.00 -4.06
CA LYS A 237 11.13 8.14 -5.52
C LYS A 237 11.11 6.78 -6.21
N ARG A 238 10.34 6.70 -7.31
CA ARG A 238 10.35 5.54 -8.20
C ARG A 238 11.69 5.42 -8.93
N PRO A 239 12.11 4.21 -9.32
CA PRO A 239 13.23 4.04 -10.24
C PRO A 239 13.03 4.83 -11.55
N GLU A 240 14.11 5.33 -12.13
CA GLU A 240 14.05 6.13 -13.37
C GLU A 240 13.66 5.29 -14.58
N LYS A 241 14.10 4.04 -14.64
CA LYS A 241 13.79 3.16 -15.75
C LYS A 241 13.19 1.86 -15.26
N ARG A 242 12.40 1.24 -16.12
CA ARG A 242 11.90 -0.12 -15.93
C ARG A 242 13.02 -1.14 -15.70
N SER A 243 14.17 -0.95 -16.36
CA SER A 243 15.38 -1.77 -16.20
C SER A 243 15.95 -1.78 -14.78
N ASP A 244 15.65 -0.73 -14.02
CA ASP A 244 16.17 -0.54 -12.67
C ASP A 244 15.21 -1.12 -11.62
N CYS A 245 14.05 -1.63 -12.07
CA CYS A 245 13.08 -2.30 -11.23
C CYS A 245 13.39 -3.79 -11.12
N GLU A 246 13.17 -4.35 -9.95
CA GLU A 246 13.42 -5.76 -9.65
C GLU A 246 12.12 -6.55 -9.49
N MET A 247 12.10 -7.75 -10.06
CA MET A 247 11.01 -8.71 -9.89
C MET A 247 11.59 -10.05 -9.45
N ILE A 248 11.41 -10.38 -8.17
CA ILE A 248 11.87 -11.64 -7.58
C ILE A 248 10.72 -12.62 -7.54
N MET A 249 10.88 -13.78 -8.18
CA MET A 249 9.88 -14.84 -8.14
C MET A 249 10.30 -15.95 -7.18
N MET A 250 9.55 -16.12 -6.09
CA MET A 250 9.75 -17.24 -5.18
C MET A 250 9.34 -18.55 -5.83
N CYS A 251 10.19 -19.56 -5.73
CA CYS A 251 9.93 -20.91 -6.25
C CYS A 251 10.13 -21.95 -5.14
N GLY A 252 9.08 -22.73 -4.85
CA GLY A 252 9.15 -23.81 -3.86
C GLY A 252 7.78 -24.30 -3.39
N LEU A 253 7.74 -25.50 -2.81
CA LEU A 253 6.52 -26.12 -2.30
C LEU A 253 5.88 -25.31 -1.14
N PRO A 254 4.61 -25.53 -0.79
CA PRO A 254 4.04 -24.96 0.44
C PRO A 254 4.92 -25.26 1.66
N ALA A 255 4.92 -24.36 2.64
CA ALA A 255 5.69 -24.47 3.90
C ALA A 255 7.24 -24.52 3.79
N CYS A 256 7.86 -24.39 2.60
CA CYS A 256 9.33 -24.38 2.48
C CYS A 256 10.02 -23.03 2.80
N GLY A 257 9.38 -22.17 3.61
CA GLY A 257 9.97 -20.89 4.08
C GLY A 257 9.96 -19.70 3.10
N LYS A 258 9.23 -19.76 1.97
CA LYS A 258 9.20 -18.67 0.96
C LYS A 258 8.74 -17.32 1.53
N THR A 259 7.61 -17.31 2.24
CA THR A 259 7.06 -16.08 2.84
C THR A 259 8.03 -15.49 3.86
N THR A 260 8.68 -16.34 4.67
CA THR A 260 9.71 -15.91 5.62
C THR A 260 10.90 -15.28 4.90
N TRP A 261 11.41 -15.91 3.84
CA TRP A 261 12.49 -15.36 3.04
C TRP A 261 12.11 -14.02 2.41
N ALA A 262 10.94 -13.93 1.78
CA ALA A 262 10.47 -12.71 1.12
C ALA A 262 10.36 -11.54 2.11
N ASN A 263 9.81 -11.80 3.30
CA ASN A 263 9.70 -10.79 4.35
C ASN A 263 11.06 -10.36 4.91
N ASN A 264 11.97 -11.30 5.14
CA ASN A 264 13.31 -10.99 5.64
C ASN A 264 14.12 -10.21 4.61
N TYR A 265 14.11 -10.64 3.35
CA TYR A 265 14.80 -9.96 2.26
C TYR A 265 14.28 -8.53 2.08
N ALA A 266 12.97 -8.31 2.14
CA ALA A 266 12.41 -6.96 2.08
C ALA A 266 12.82 -6.08 3.28
N LYS A 267 13.01 -6.66 4.47
CA LYS A 267 13.49 -5.94 5.66
C LYS A 267 14.98 -5.63 5.64
N GLU A 268 15.78 -6.52 5.04
CA GLU A 268 17.22 -6.33 4.85
C GLU A 268 17.53 -5.30 3.74
N HIS A 269 16.56 -5.04 2.85
CA HIS A 269 16.66 -4.08 1.75
C HIS A 269 15.55 -3.00 1.78
N PRO A 270 15.46 -2.18 2.85
CA PRO A 270 14.41 -1.19 3.00
C PRO A 270 14.43 -0.10 1.91
N GLU A 271 15.60 0.19 1.34
CA GLU A 271 15.79 1.13 0.23
C GLU A 271 15.08 0.69 -1.05
N LYS A 272 14.96 -0.63 -1.26
CA LYS A 272 14.30 -1.20 -2.44
C LYS A 272 12.78 -1.10 -2.37
N ARG A 273 12.19 -0.99 -1.17
CA ARG A 273 10.74 -0.91 -0.97
C ARG A 273 9.97 -1.99 -1.75
N TYR A 274 10.37 -3.24 -1.56
CA TYR A 274 9.72 -4.36 -2.25
C TYR A 274 8.22 -4.44 -1.92
N ASN A 275 7.42 -4.51 -2.97
CA ASN A 275 6.00 -4.81 -2.90
C ASN A 275 5.85 -6.34 -2.93
N ILE A 276 5.62 -6.96 -1.77
CA ILE A 276 5.38 -8.40 -1.68
C ILE A 276 3.97 -8.70 -2.18
N ILE A 277 3.89 -9.35 -3.33
CA ILE A 277 2.65 -9.82 -3.94
C ILE A 277 2.48 -11.29 -3.60
N GLY A 278 1.65 -11.58 -2.60
CA GLY A 278 1.39 -12.93 -2.13
C GLY A 278 0.00 -13.04 -1.51
N THR A 279 -0.57 -14.25 -1.52
CA THR A 279 -1.89 -14.48 -0.92
C THR A 279 -1.90 -14.16 0.57
N ASN A 280 -0.83 -14.54 1.30
CA ASN A 280 -0.68 -14.21 2.72
C ASN A 280 -0.57 -12.70 2.96
N ALA A 281 0.22 -11.99 2.15
CA ALA A 281 0.36 -10.53 2.25
C ALA A 281 -0.97 -9.80 2.05
N LEU A 282 -1.87 -10.32 1.20
CA LEU A 282 -3.22 -9.78 1.04
C LEU A 282 -4.10 -10.06 2.25
N ILE A 283 -4.06 -11.27 2.79
CA ILE A 283 -4.81 -11.64 4.00
C ILE A 283 -4.40 -10.77 5.19
N ASP A 284 -3.11 -10.48 5.32
CA ASP A 284 -2.57 -9.64 6.39
C ASP A 284 -3.04 -8.17 6.29
N LYS A 285 -3.46 -7.72 5.10
CA LYS A 285 -4.10 -6.40 4.89
C LYS A 285 -5.62 -6.42 5.03
N MET A 286 -6.23 -7.57 5.29
CA MET A 286 -7.67 -7.69 5.54
C MET A 286 -8.01 -7.54 7.04
N LYS A 287 -7.30 -6.69 7.78
CA LYS A 287 -7.48 -6.56 9.23
C LYS A 287 -8.76 -5.82 9.62
N VAL A 288 -9.22 -6.11 10.83
CA VAL A 288 -10.25 -5.34 11.54
C VAL A 288 -9.63 -4.88 12.84
N MET A 289 -9.49 -3.56 13.03
CA MET A 289 -8.85 -2.98 14.22
C MET A 289 -7.46 -3.58 14.51
N GLY A 290 -6.59 -3.69 13.49
CA GLY A 290 -5.25 -4.27 13.64
C GLY A 290 -5.20 -5.80 13.75
N LEU A 291 -6.34 -6.47 13.99
CA LEU A 291 -6.40 -7.91 14.20
C LEU A 291 -6.57 -8.69 12.89
N PRO A 292 -5.81 -9.77 12.67
CA PRO A 292 -5.97 -10.64 11.51
C PRO A 292 -7.35 -11.32 11.48
N ARG A 293 -7.96 -11.41 10.29
CA ARG A 293 -9.24 -12.12 10.09
C ARG A 293 -9.22 -13.63 10.32
N LYS A 294 -8.05 -14.24 10.51
CA LYS A 294 -7.88 -15.70 10.56
C LYS A 294 -8.78 -16.40 11.58
N ALA A 295 -9.10 -15.74 12.69
CA ALA A 295 -9.96 -16.30 13.75
C ALA A 295 -11.44 -16.48 13.34
N ASN A 296 -11.95 -15.65 12.41
CA ASN A 296 -13.39 -15.58 12.11
C ASN A 296 -13.83 -16.42 10.90
N TYR A 297 -12.89 -17.09 10.21
CA TYR A 297 -13.13 -17.73 8.89
C TYR A 297 -12.77 -19.23 8.85
N SER A 298 -12.74 -19.91 9.99
CA SER A 298 -12.33 -21.33 10.12
C SER A 298 -13.11 -22.31 9.22
N GLY A 299 -14.32 -21.95 8.74
CA GLY A 299 -15.12 -22.75 7.80
C GLY A 299 -15.21 -22.24 6.36
N ARG A 300 -14.60 -21.09 6.02
CA ARG A 300 -14.69 -20.47 4.66
C ARG A 300 -13.33 -20.04 4.10
N TRP A 301 -12.25 -20.63 4.60
CA TRP A 301 -10.89 -20.29 4.22
C TRP A 301 -10.63 -20.42 2.72
N ASP A 302 -11.19 -21.46 2.08
CA ASP A 302 -11.02 -21.68 0.63
C ASP A 302 -11.64 -20.56 -0.22
N ILE A 303 -12.80 -20.04 0.20
CA ILE A 303 -13.46 -18.91 -0.47
C ILE A 303 -12.62 -17.65 -0.34
N LEU A 304 -12.04 -17.41 0.84
CA LEU A 304 -11.15 -16.27 1.06
C LEU A 304 -9.89 -16.37 0.19
N ILE A 305 -9.33 -17.58 0.06
CA ILE A 305 -8.16 -17.84 -0.78
C ILE A 305 -8.46 -17.64 -2.26
N ASP A 306 -9.62 -18.08 -2.76
CA ASP A 306 -10.04 -17.82 -4.14
C ASP A 306 -10.17 -16.31 -4.39
N LYS A 307 -10.82 -15.57 -3.48
CA LYS A 307 -10.93 -14.11 -3.54
C LYS A 307 -9.55 -13.44 -3.56
N CYS A 308 -8.64 -13.83 -2.67
CA CYS A 308 -7.27 -13.30 -2.63
C CYS A 308 -6.48 -13.63 -3.89
N THR A 309 -6.67 -14.82 -4.48
CA THR A 309 -6.00 -15.22 -5.72
C THR A 309 -6.41 -14.35 -6.89
N LYS A 310 -7.70 -14.01 -6.99
CA LYS A 310 -8.21 -13.06 -8.00
C LYS A 310 -7.63 -11.66 -7.79
N CYS A 311 -7.59 -11.17 -6.56
CA CYS A 311 -6.96 -9.90 -6.22
C CYS A 311 -5.48 -9.89 -6.61
N LEU A 312 -4.74 -10.95 -6.27
CA LEU A 312 -3.32 -11.10 -6.58
C LEU A 312 -3.06 -11.01 -8.08
N ASN A 313 -3.84 -11.70 -8.91
CA ASN A 313 -3.68 -11.63 -10.37
C ASN A 313 -3.90 -10.21 -10.89
N LYS A 314 -4.86 -9.47 -10.32
CA LYS A 314 -5.09 -8.07 -10.70
C LYS A 314 -3.95 -7.15 -10.23
N LEU A 315 -3.41 -7.37 -9.04
CA LEU A 315 -2.24 -6.61 -8.57
C LEU A 315 -0.99 -6.90 -9.39
N MET A 316 -0.79 -8.15 -9.84
CA MET A 316 0.27 -8.51 -10.76
C MET A 316 0.15 -7.79 -12.11
N ASP A 317 -1.07 -7.68 -12.62
CA ASP A 317 -1.37 -6.93 -13.85
C ASP A 317 -1.04 -5.45 -13.68
N ILE A 318 -1.47 -4.82 -12.58
CA ILE A 318 -1.16 -3.41 -12.29
C ILE A 318 0.34 -3.20 -12.07
N GLY A 319 0.98 -4.04 -11.25
CA GLY A 319 2.39 -3.95 -10.91
C GLY A 319 3.29 -4.02 -12.15
N ALA A 320 2.89 -4.79 -13.16
CA ALA A 320 3.61 -4.87 -14.43
C ALA A 320 3.68 -3.53 -15.19
N HIS A 321 2.78 -2.58 -14.92
CA HIS A 321 2.74 -1.26 -15.56
C HIS A 321 3.38 -0.16 -14.68
N ARG A 322 3.96 -0.54 -13.52
CA ARG A 322 4.51 0.38 -12.52
C ARG A 322 6.00 0.15 -12.32
N ARG A 323 6.79 1.22 -12.27
CA ARG A 323 8.21 1.21 -11.91
C ARG A 323 8.35 1.07 -10.40
N ARG A 324 8.39 -0.19 -9.92
CA ARG A 324 8.59 -0.54 -8.51
C ARG A 324 9.29 -1.89 -8.39
N ASN A 325 9.84 -2.17 -7.21
CA ASN A 325 10.40 -3.49 -6.92
C ASN A 325 9.31 -4.42 -6.36
N PHE A 326 9.30 -5.68 -6.79
CA PHE A 326 8.29 -6.67 -6.44
C PHE A 326 8.90 -7.99 -6.02
N ILE A 327 8.26 -8.65 -5.05
CA ILE A 327 8.53 -10.06 -4.71
C ILE A 327 7.22 -10.83 -4.87
N LEU A 328 7.19 -11.79 -5.79
CA LEU A 328 6.05 -12.68 -5.96
C LEU A 328 6.18 -13.90 -5.02
N ASP A 329 5.47 -13.85 -3.90
CA ASP A 329 5.39 -14.94 -2.92
C ASP A 329 4.25 -15.91 -3.27
N GLN A 330 4.55 -16.84 -4.17
CA GLN A 330 3.71 -17.99 -4.51
C GLN A 330 4.58 -19.25 -4.69
N THR A 331 3.96 -20.42 -4.85
CA THR A 331 4.69 -21.69 -4.99
C THR A 331 5.46 -21.81 -6.31
N ASN A 332 4.87 -21.37 -7.43
CA ASN A 332 5.51 -21.26 -8.75
C ASN A 332 6.35 -22.48 -9.19
N VAL A 333 5.95 -23.71 -8.85
CA VAL A 333 6.77 -24.92 -9.11
C VAL A 333 6.77 -25.39 -10.56
N TYR A 334 5.83 -24.92 -11.39
CA TYR A 334 5.73 -25.31 -12.81
C TYR A 334 6.42 -24.29 -13.73
N PRO A 335 7.42 -24.68 -14.55
CA PRO A 335 8.13 -23.76 -15.43
C PRO A 335 7.24 -22.99 -16.42
N ALA A 336 6.13 -23.60 -16.87
CA ALA A 336 5.17 -22.93 -17.74
C ALA A 336 4.43 -21.79 -17.01
N ALA A 337 4.10 -21.98 -15.74
CA ALA A 337 3.46 -20.94 -14.92
C ALA A 337 4.44 -19.79 -14.59
N GLN A 338 5.71 -20.11 -14.31
CA GLN A 338 6.78 -19.13 -14.10
C GLN A 338 6.90 -18.19 -15.31
N ARG A 339 7.11 -18.76 -16.51
CA ARG A 339 7.23 -17.98 -17.76
C ARG A 339 6.01 -17.10 -18.01
N ARG A 340 4.80 -17.63 -17.79
CA ARG A 340 3.56 -16.86 -18.01
C ARG A 340 3.47 -15.64 -17.09
N LYS A 341 3.86 -15.77 -15.82
CA LYS A 341 3.80 -14.69 -14.83
C LYS A 341 4.91 -13.65 -15.05
N MET A 342 6.13 -14.08 -15.36
CA MET A 342 7.26 -13.17 -15.62
C MET A 342 7.13 -12.42 -16.93
N ARG A 343 6.34 -12.92 -17.88
CA ARG A 343 6.17 -12.30 -19.21
C ARG A 343 5.77 -10.82 -19.12
N ASN A 344 4.92 -10.42 -18.18
CA ASN A 344 4.49 -9.03 -18.05
C ASN A 344 5.54 -8.13 -17.35
N PHE A 345 6.58 -8.72 -16.78
CA PHE A 345 7.71 -8.03 -16.14
C PHE A 345 8.96 -8.07 -17.02
N GLU A 346 8.82 -8.35 -18.32
CA GLU A 346 9.91 -8.20 -19.28
C GLU A 346 10.47 -6.77 -19.20
N GLY A 347 11.80 -6.65 -19.17
CA GLY A 347 12.49 -5.37 -18.95
C GLY A 347 12.78 -5.02 -17.49
N PHE A 348 12.32 -5.79 -16.51
CA PHE A 348 12.80 -5.71 -15.11
C PHE A 348 14.09 -6.53 -14.96
N HIS A 349 14.88 -6.24 -13.94
CA HIS A 349 15.85 -7.19 -13.42
C HIS A 349 15.10 -8.38 -12.79
N GLN A 350 15.29 -9.58 -13.33
CA GLN A 350 14.54 -10.77 -12.93
C GLN A 350 15.45 -11.77 -12.22
N GLU A 351 15.15 -12.06 -10.96
CA GLU A 351 15.83 -13.11 -10.19
C GLU A 351 14.86 -14.21 -9.79
N GLY A 352 15.27 -15.46 -10.01
CA GLY A 352 14.54 -16.64 -9.57
C GLY A 352 15.15 -17.20 -8.29
N CYS A 353 14.49 -16.99 -7.15
CA CYS A 353 14.94 -17.55 -5.88
C CYS A 353 14.43 -18.99 -5.73
N ARG A 354 15.33 -19.96 -5.81
CA ARG A 354 15.06 -21.37 -5.51
C ARG A 354 15.50 -21.62 -4.07
N ASN A 355 14.56 -21.83 -3.15
CA ASN A 355 14.91 -22.36 -1.82
C ASN A 355 15.35 -23.81 -1.99
N SER A 356 16.64 -24.02 -2.27
CA SER A 356 17.28 -25.34 -2.21
C SER A 356 17.80 -25.58 -0.79
N THR A 357 16.92 -25.56 0.21
CA THR A 357 17.20 -26.14 1.53
C THR A 357 16.69 -27.56 1.56
N TYR A 358 17.34 -28.40 0.75
CA TYR A 358 17.51 -29.83 0.98
C TYR A 358 18.97 -30.13 0.67
N ARG A 359 19.82 -29.97 1.69
CA ARG A 359 21.05 -30.73 1.85
C ARG A 359 20.93 -31.53 3.13
#